data_AF-A0AB34HTU5-F1
#
_entry.id   AF-A0AB34HTU5-F1
#
_cell.length_a   1.000
_cell.length_b   1.000
_cell.length_c   1.000
_cell.angle_alpha   90.00
_cell.angle_beta   90.00
_cell.angle_gamma   90.00
#
_symmetry.space_group_name_H-M   'P 1'
#
loop_
_entity.id
_entity.type
_entity.pdbx_description
1 polymer ?
#
loop_
_entity_poly.entity_id
_entity_poly.type
_entity_poly.pdbx_seq_one_letter_code
_entity_poly.pdbx_strand_id
1 'polypeptide(L)' 'MIGVLLLLLLLPFLLYIAAPQIRTDELSSVCRKMLSSGVCTSTIQLPGKVAVVTGANTGIGKETAKELAQRGKFICF' A
#
# COMPACT_ATOMS: atom_id res chain seq x y z
N MET A 1 46.73 24.39 -6.25
CA MET A 1 45.42 24.86 -6.77
C MET A 1 44.59 23.72 -7.36
N ILE A 2 45.17 22.82 -8.17
CA ILE A 2 44.47 21.65 -8.77
C ILE A 2 43.87 20.68 -7.73
N GLY A 3 44.56 20.39 -6.62
CA GLY A 3 44.05 19.47 -5.60
C GLY A 3 42.79 19.97 -4.87
N VAL A 4 42.67 21.29 -4.66
CA VAL A 4 41.48 21.91 -4.05
C VAL A 4 40.31 21.85 -5.02
N LEU A 5 40.56 22.08 -6.32
CA LEU A 5 39.55 21.96 -7.36
C LEU A 5 39.03 20.52 -7.48
N LEU A 6 39.92 19.53 -7.43
CA LEU A 6 39.54 18.12 -7.45
C LEU A 6 38.72 17.73 -6.22
N LEU A 7 39.11 18.23 -5.04
CA LEU A 7 38.36 17.99 -3.80
C LEU A 7 36.95 18.60 -3.88
N LEU A 8 36.81 19.83 -4.38
CA LEU A 8 35.51 20.50 -4.55
C LEU A 8 34.58 19.81 -5.55
N LEU A 9 35.13 19.08 -6.53
CA LEU A 9 34.35 18.31 -7.50
C LEU A 9 33.97 16.91 -7.00
N LEU A 10 34.85 16.26 -6.23
CA LEU A 10 34.63 14.90 -5.72
C LEU A 10 33.74 14.88 -4.48
N LEU A 11 33.81 15.88 -3.60
CA LEU A 11 32.97 15.97 -2.39
C LEU A 11 31.46 15.89 -2.67
N PRO A 12 30.89 16.71 -3.58
CA PRO A 12 29.46 16.65 -3.88
C PRO A 12 29.06 15.34 -4.55
N PHE A 13 29.95 14.73 -5.35
CA PHE A 13 29.71 13.42 -5.95
C PHE A 13 29.68 12.30 -4.90
N LEU A 14 30.61 12.32 -3.95
CA LEU A 14 30.64 11.37 -2.82
C LEU A 14 29.42 11.55 -1.92
N LEU A 15 29.01 12.80 -1.65
CA LEU A 15 27.79 13.10 -0.91
C LEU A 15 26.53 12.67 -1.66
N TYR A 16 26.51 12.71 -2.99
CA TYR A 16 25.39 12.24 -3.81
C TYR A 16 25.23 10.72 -3.79
N ILE A 17 26.34 9.98 -3.80
CA ILE A 17 26.34 8.51 -3.68
C ILE A 17 26.09 8.05 -2.24
N ALA A 18 26.61 8.79 -1.26
CA ALA A 18 26.41 8.52 0.16
C ALA A 18 25.05 9.00 0.67
N ALA A 19 24.41 9.97 -0.01
CA ALA A 19 23.03 10.30 0.22
C ALA A 19 22.21 9.05 -0.11
N PRO A 20 21.62 8.39 0.90
CA PRO A 20 20.71 7.30 0.61
C PRO A 20 19.56 7.99 -0.12
N GLN A 21 19.40 7.70 -1.42
CA GLN A 21 18.23 8.11 -2.18
C GLN A 21 17.04 7.69 -1.32
N ILE A 22 16.41 8.68 -0.68
CA ILE A 22 15.36 8.49 0.31
C ILE A 22 14.37 7.57 -0.35
N ARG A 23 14.34 6.34 0.16
CA ARG A 23 13.64 5.25 -0.49
C ARG A 23 12.17 5.63 -0.41
N THR A 24 11.62 6.10 -1.52
CA THR A 24 10.19 6.38 -1.69
C THR A 24 9.32 5.15 -1.40
N ASP A 25 9.96 3.99 -1.25
CA ASP A 25 9.45 2.70 -0.82
C ASP A 25 8.94 2.70 0.64
N GLU A 26 9.43 3.57 1.52
CA GLU A 26 9.00 3.55 2.93
C GLU A 26 7.62 4.20 3.13
N LEU A 27 7.34 5.32 2.46
CA LEU A 27 6.03 5.96 2.49
C LEU A 27 4.95 5.06 1.88
N SER A 28 5.27 4.39 0.76
CA SER A 28 4.37 3.41 0.12
C SER A 28 4.08 2.21 1.05
N SER A 29 5.08 1.72 1.77
CA SER A 29 4.95 0.64 2.74
C SER A 29 4.08 1.04 3.94
N VAL A 30 4.26 2.25 4.47
CA VAL A 30 3.46 2.79 5.58
C VAL A 30 2.00 2.94 5.18
N CYS A 31 1.72 3.55 4.01
CA CYS A 31 0.36 3.68 3.51
C CYS A 31 -0.34 2.33 3.34
N ARG A 32 0.35 1.30 2.81
CA ARG A 32 -0.23 -0.05 2.69
C ARG A 32 -0.53 -0.68 4.04
N LYS A 33 0.34 -0.52 5.04
CA LYS A 33 0.11 -1.07 6.39
C LYS A 33 -1.07 -0.40 7.07
N MET A 34 -1.21 0.92 6.97
CA MET A 34 -2.30 1.68 7.60
C MET A 34 -3.68 1.36 6.99
N LEU A 35 -3.74 1.04 5.69
CA LEU A 35 -5.00 0.71 5.01
C LEU A 35 -5.42 -0.76 5.17
N SER A 36 -4.49 -1.66 5.52
CA SER A 36 -4.71 -3.11 5.57
C SER A 36 -4.99 -3.67 6.96
N SER A 37 -4.94 -2.86 8.02
CA SER A 37 -4.91 -3.36 9.40
C SER A 37 -6.28 -3.57 10.06
N GLY A 38 -7.38 -3.19 9.40
CA GLY A 38 -8.73 -3.35 9.97
C GLY A 38 -9.37 -4.69 9.62
N VAL A 39 -9.92 -5.40 10.61
CA VAL A 39 -10.75 -6.60 10.42
C VAL A 39 -12.20 -6.28 10.78
N CYS A 40 -13.15 -6.71 9.95
CA CYS A 40 -14.58 -6.56 10.24
C CYS A 40 -14.98 -7.50 11.39
N THR A 41 -15.29 -6.94 12.57
CA THR A 41 -15.71 -7.72 13.75
C THR A 41 -17.22 -7.97 13.81
N SER A 42 -18.00 -7.30 12.95
CA SER A 42 -19.45 -7.45 12.93
C SER A 42 -19.84 -8.87 12.54
N THR A 43 -20.70 -9.50 13.34
CA THR A 43 -21.27 -10.83 13.08
C THR A 43 -22.64 -10.76 12.42
N ILE A 44 -23.13 -9.55 12.13
CA ILE A 44 -24.46 -9.33 11.56
C ILE A 44 -24.59 -10.03 10.20
N GLN A 45 -25.64 -10.83 10.07
CA GLN A 45 -26.07 -11.39 8.80
C GLN A 45 -26.95 -10.38 8.07
N LEU A 46 -26.85 -10.30 6.74
CA LEU A 46 -27.71 -9.42 5.92
C LEU A 46 -28.60 -10.29 5.01
N PRO A 47 -29.59 -11.00 5.56
CA PRO A 47 -30.45 -11.87 4.76
C PRO A 47 -31.24 -11.06 3.74
N GLY A 48 -31.33 -11.57 2.51
CA GLY A 48 -32.09 -10.94 1.42
C GLY A 48 -31.55 -9.58 0.96
N LYS A 49 -30.32 -9.21 1.33
CA LYS A 49 -29.64 -7.99 0.86
C LYS A 49 -28.58 -8.33 -0.19
N VAL A 50 -28.45 -7.46 -1.18
CA VAL A 50 -27.41 -7.54 -2.21
C VAL A 50 -26.33 -6.49 -1.90
N ALA A 51 -25.07 -6.88 -2.04
CA ALA A 51 -23.92 -5.99 -1.85
C ALA A 51 -23.15 -5.84 -3.17
N VAL A 52 -22.85 -4.59 -3.54
CA VAL A 52 -22.00 -4.25 -4.69
C VAL A 52 -20.62 -3.90 -4.16
N VAL A 53 -19.59 -4.58 -4.66
CA VAL A 53 -18.20 -4.36 -4.23
C VAL A 53 -17.37 -3.94 -5.44
N THR A 54 -16.93 -2.68 -5.49
CA THR A 54 -16.08 -2.19 -6.57
C THR A 54 -14.62 -2.61 -6.35
N GLY A 55 -13.87 -2.83 -7.44
CA GLY A 55 -12.47 -3.26 -7.35
C GLY A 55 -12.29 -4.67 -6.76
N ALA A 56 -13.29 -5.55 -6.90
CA ALA A 56 -13.29 -6.89 -6.32
C ALA A 56 -12.32 -7.90 -7.00
N ASN A 57 -11.60 -7.48 -8.03
CA ASN A 57 -10.64 -8.32 -8.73
C ASN A 57 -9.41 -8.67 -7.86
N THR A 58 -8.96 -7.74 -7.00
CA THR A 58 -7.76 -7.91 -6.15
C THR A 58 -7.85 -7.15 -4.84
N GLY A 59 -6.94 -7.44 -3.90
CA GLY A 59 -6.77 -6.66 -2.67
C GLY A 59 -8.00 -6.69 -1.75
N ILE A 60 -8.26 -5.56 -1.06
CA ILE A 60 -9.30 -5.45 -0.03
C ILE A 60 -10.70 -5.74 -0.60
N GLY A 61 -10.99 -5.26 -1.82
CA GLY A 61 -12.29 -5.50 -2.46
C GLY A 61 -12.57 -6.98 -2.67
N LYS A 62 -11.57 -7.76 -3.10
CA LYS A 62 -11.70 -9.20 -3.33
C LYS A 62 -12.05 -9.97 -2.05
N GLU A 63 -11.28 -9.74 -0.97
CA GLU A 63 -11.53 -10.43 0.30
C GLU A 63 -12.85 -9.98 0.93
N THR A 64 -13.22 -8.70 0.79
CA THR A 64 -14.53 -8.18 1.23
C THR A 64 -15.68 -8.89 0.52
N ALA A 65 -15.60 -9.03 -0.81
CA ALA A 65 -16.62 -9.73 -1.59
C ALA A 65 -16.73 -11.20 -1.12
N LYS A 66 -15.59 -11.90 -1.01
CA LYS A 66 -15.52 -13.30 -0.55
C LYS A 66 -16.15 -13.50 0.84
N GLU A 67 -15.84 -12.64 1.81
CA GLU A 67 -16.40 -12.74 3.15
C GLU A 67 -17.91 -12.47 3.17
N LEU A 68 -18.38 -11.51 2.36
CA LEU A 68 -19.81 -11.26 2.19
C LEU A 68 -20.53 -12.45 1.56
N ALA A 69 -19.93 -13.14 0.58
CA ALA A 69 -20.50 -14.36 0.00
C ALA A 69 -20.58 -15.53 0.98
N GLN A 70 -19.52 -15.75 1.78
CA GLN A 70 -19.52 -16.80 2.81
C GLN A 70 -20.66 -16.62 3.83
N ARG A 71 -21.07 -15.37 4.07
CA ARG A 71 -22.21 -15.03 4.94
C ARG A 71 -23.58 -15.18 4.25
N GLY A 72 -23.64 -15.92 3.14
CA GLY A 72 -24.89 -16.28 2.45
C GLY A 72 -25.44 -15.19 1.54
N LYS A 73 -24.58 -14.30 1.00
CA LYS A 73 -25.01 -13.20 0.10
C LYS A 73 -24.51 -13.44 -1.32
N PHE A 74 -25.32 -13.07 -2.30
CA PHE A 74 -24.93 -13.12 -3.70
C PHE A 74 -24.20 -11.81 -4.07
N ILE A 75 -23.00 -11.95 -4.65
CA ILE A 75 -22.08 -10.86 -5.06
C ILE A 75 -22.44 -10.34 -6.46
N CYS A 76 -22.30 -9.02 -6.66
CA CYS A 76 -22.20 -8.35 -7.97
C CYS A 76 -20.74 -8.26 -8.47
N PHE A 77 -20.57 -8.27 -9.80
CA PHE A 77 -19.32 -8.22 -10.59
C PHE A 77 -18.42 -7.01 -10.31
#